data_AF-A0A1J3EHR5-F1
#
_entry.id   AF-A0A1J3EHR5-F1
#
_cell.length_a   1.000
_cell.length_b   1.000
_cell.length_c   1.000
_cell.angle_alpha   90.00
_cell.angle_beta   90.00
_cell.angle_gamma   90.00
#
_symmetry.space_group_name_H-M   'P 1'
#
loop_
_entity.id
_entity.type
_entity.pdbx_description
1 polymer ?
#
loop_
_entity_poly.entity_id
_entity_poly.type
_entity_poly.pdbx_seq_one_letter_code
_entity_poly.pdbx_strand_id
1 'polypeptide(L)'
;FEKFGEMLEMGLKPDEVTFSALLCACCHSGLLNEGQEIFMGMKSEFGVEPRTEHHVYIVKLMGMAGKLEEAFEFVMSLRKPIDSGIW
;
A
#
# COMPACT_ATOMS: atom_id res chain seq x y z
N PHE A 1 10.94 -8.18 2.43
CA PHE A 1 11.76 -6.99 2.19
C PHE A 1 13.11 -7.30 1.55
N GLU A 2 13.88 -8.29 2.03
CA GLU A 2 15.16 -8.70 1.42
C GLU A 2 15.08 -8.90 -0.11
N LYS A 3 14.11 -9.68 -0.59
CA LYS A 3 13.91 -9.91 -2.04
C LYS A 3 13.55 -8.66 -2.83
N PHE A 4 12.94 -7.67 -2.20
CA PHE A 4 12.69 -6.38 -2.82
C PHE A 4 13.98 -5.56 -2.91
N GLY A 5 14.83 -5.59 -1.88
CA GLY A 5 16.16 -4.97 -1.92
C GLY A 5 17.04 -5.56 -3.03
N GLU A 6 17.13 -6.89 -3.11
CA GLU A 6 17.87 -7.58 -4.18
C GLU A 6 17.36 -7.17 -5.58
N MET A 7 16.04 -7.08 -5.76
CA MET A 7 15.43 -6.64 -7.02
C MET A 7 15.91 -5.24 -7.43
N LEU A 8 15.96 -4.31 -6.48
CA LEU A 8 16.42 -2.93 -6.73
C LEU A 8 17.92 -2.88 -7.05
N GLU A 9 18.75 -3.65 -6.34
CA GLU A 9 20.19 -3.76 -6.62
C GLU A 9 20.48 -4.32 -8.01
N MET A 10 19.63 -5.23 -8.50
CA MET A 10 19.68 -5.75 -9.87
C MET A 10 19.20 -4.75 -10.94
N GLY A 11 18.74 -3.56 -10.54
CA GLY A 11 18.20 -2.54 -11.44
C GLY A 11 16.81 -2.88 -12.00
N LEU A 12 16.13 -3.88 -11.42
CA LEU A 12 14.76 -4.22 -11.81
C LEU A 12 13.79 -3.19 -11.22
N LYS A 13 12.81 -2.80 -12.02
CA LYS A 13 11.81 -1.81 -11.61
C LYS A 13 10.60 -2.50 -10.98
N PRO A 14 10.24 -2.17 -9.74
CA PRO A 14 9.02 -2.69 -9.16
C PRO A 14 7.81 -2.13 -9.89
N ASP A 15 6.78 -2.96 -9.96
CA ASP A 15 5.50 -2.65 -10.57
C ASP A 15 4.37 -2.77 -9.54
N GLU A 16 3.15 -2.56 -10.01
CA GLU A 16 1.97 -2.62 -9.16
C GLU A 16 1.78 -3.98 -8.47
N VAL A 17 2.10 -5.08 -9.16
CA VAL A 17 1.99 -6.42 -8.57
C VAL A 17 3.00 -6.59 -7.44
N THR A 18 4.21 -6.06 -7.63
CA THR A 18 5.26 -6.04 -6.60
C THR A 18 4.79 -5.31 -5.34
N PHE A 19 4.18 -4.12 -5.50
CA PHE A 19 3.68 -3.33 -4.38
C PHE A 19 2.47 -3.97 -3.69
N SER A 20 1.57 -4.59 -4.45
CA SER A 20 0.47 -5.37 -3.86
C SER A 20 0.98 -6.53 -3.00
N ALA A 21 2.01 -7.25 -3.44
CA ALA A 21 2.62 -8.31 -2.66
C ALA A 21 3.27 -7.79 -1.37
N LEU A 22 3.98 -6.66 -1.44
CA LEU A 22 4.59 -6.01 -0.28
C LEU A 22 3.54 -5.54 0.75
N LEU A 23 2.51 -4.82 0.29
CA LEU A 23 1.45 -4.32 1.17
C LEU A 23 0.63 -5.45 1.80
N CYS A 24 0.38 -6.53 1.06
CA CYS A 24 -0.25 -7.74 1.58
C CYS A 24 0.60 -8.38 2.70
N ALA A 25 1.92 -8.47 2.51
CA ALA A 25 2.83 -8.97 3.54
C ALA A 25 2.85 -8.08 4.79
N CYS A 26 2.81 -6.75 4.62
CA CYS A 26 2.67 -5.81 5.73
C CYS A 26 1.35 -6.02 6.49
N CYS A 27 0.23 -6.17 5.78
CA CYS A 27 -1.07 -6.46 6.38
C CYS A 27 -1.03 -7.73 7.24
N HIS A 28 -0.44 -8.81 6.71
CA HIS A 28 -0.34 -10.08 7.44
C HIS A 28 0.51 -9.96 8.70
N SER A 29 1.57 -9.14 8.64
CA SER A 29 2.53 -8.96 9.72
C SER A 29 2.16 -7.83 10.70
N GLY A 30 1.10 -7.06 10.42
CA GLY A 30 0.71 -5.89 11.21
C GLY A 30 1.69 -4.72 11.14
N LEU A 31 2.49 -4.64 10.07
CA LEU A 31 3.55 -3.64 9.89
C LEU A 31 2.97 -2.36 9.27
N LEU A 32 2.33 -1.53 10.10
CA LEU A 32 1.66 -0.32 9.64
C LEU A 32 2.63 0.70 9.03
N ASN A 33 3.71 1.02 9.74
CA ASN A 33 4.63 2.10 9.36
C ASN A 33 5.30 1.76 8.02
N GLU A 34 5.81 0.54 7.91
CA GLU A 34 6.42 0.02 6.69
C GLU A 34 5.40 -0.03 5.55
N GLY A 35 4.17 -0.46 5.81
CA GLY A 35 3.10 -0.43 4.83
C GLY A 35 2.82 0.98 4.29
N GLN A 36 2.78 1.98 5.18
CA GLN A 36 2.58 3.39 4.80
C GLN A 36 3.75 3.93 3.98
N GLU A 37 4.99 3.66 4.39
CA GLU A 37 6.20 4.05 3.66
C GLU A 37 6.21 3.47 2.24
N ILE A 38 5.93 2.17 2.11
CA ILE A 38 5.84 1.50 0.80
C ILE A 38 4.79 2.16 -0.09
N PHE A 39 3.60 2.41 0.45
CA PHE A 39 2.50 2.99 -0.32
C PHE A 39 2.79 4.42 -0.78
N MET A 40 3.39 5.25 0.08
CA MET A 40 3.82 6.60 -0.30
C MET A 40 4.92 6.55 -1.36
N GLY A 41 5.91 5.67 -1.17
CA GLY A 41 7.04 5.46 -2.07
C GLY A 41 6.64 5.04 -3.49
N MET A 42 5.51 4.33 -3.66
CA MET A 42 5.01 3.89 -4.97
C MET A 42 5.06 5.02 -6.00
N LYS A 43 4.44 6.16 -5.68
CA LYS A 43 4.37 7.31 -6.58
C LYS A 43 5.60 8.20 -6.48
N SER A 44 6.06 8.51 -5.27
CA SER A 44 7.12 9.50 -5.05
C SER A 44 8.50 9.01 -5.50
N GLU A 45 8.78 7.72 -5.34
CA GLU A 45 10.11 7.14 -5.60
C GLU A 45 10.12 6.28 -6.86
N PHE A 46 9.05 5.52 -7.10
CA PHE A 46 9.00 4.55 -8.20
C PHE A 46 8.12 4.96 -9.38
N GLY A 47 7.36 6.05 -9.26
CA GLY A 47 6.46 6.54 -10.31
C GLY A 47 5.28 5.61 -10.63
N VAL A 48 4.96 4.69 -9.73
CA VAL A 48 3.86 3.74 -9.82
C VAL A 48 2.61 4.36 -9.17
N GLU A 49 1.53 4.52 -9.92
CA GLU A 49 0.29 5.06 -9.38
C GLU A 49 -0.46 3.99 -8.56
N PRO A 50 -0.84 4.28 -7.31
CA PRO A 50 -1.63 3.34 -6.51
C PRO A 50 -3.00 3.07 -7.14
N ARG A 51 -3.33 1.78 -7.32
CA ARG A 51 -4.68 1.32 -7.68
C ARG A 51 -5.54 1.01 -6.46
N THR A 52 -6.83 0.74 -6.68
CA THR A 52 -7.81 0.37 -5.66
C THR A 52 -7.29 -0.65 -4.64
N GLU A 53 -6.69 -1.75 -5.09
CA GLU A 53 -6.18 -2.81 -4.22
C GLU A 53 -5.15 -2.31 -3.19
N HIS A 54 -4.27 -1.40 -3.59
CA HIS A 54 -3.27 -0.80 -2.72
C HIS A 54 -3.91 0.05 -1.60
N HIS A 55 -4.96 0.79 -1.93
CA HIS A 55 -5.72 1.58 -0.95
C HIS A 55 -6.43 0.68 0.07
N VAL A 56 -7.00 -0.45 -0.38
CA VAL A 56 -7.65 -1.43 0.50
C VAL A 56 -6.66 -1.97 1.54
N TYR A 57 -5.42 -2.30 1.14
CA TYR A 57 -4.40 -2.75 2.08
C TYR A 57 -4.04 -1.69 3.13
N ILE A 58 -3.94 -0.41 2.74
CA ILE A 58 -3.65 0.67 3.70
C ILE A 58 -4.79 0.89 4.69
N VAL A 59 -6.04 0.91 4.20
CA VAL A 59 -7.22 1.03 5.07
C VAL A 59 -7.29 -0.15 6.05
N LYS A 60 -7.04 -1.37 5.56
CA LYS A 60 -6.98 -2.57 6.40
C LYS A 60 -5.91 -2.46 7.47
N LEU A 61 -4.69 -2.03 7.12
CA LEU A 61 -3.58 -1.84 8.06
C LEU A 61 -3.93 -0.82 9.14
N MET A 62 -4.47 0.34 8.77
CA MET A 62 -4.91 1.37 9.71
C MET A 62 -6.00 0.82 10.65
N GLY A 63 -6.98 0.10 10.11
CA GLY A 63 -8.04 -0.54 10.90
C GLY A 63 -7.51 -1.58 11.89
N MET A 64 -6.56 -2.44 11.47
CA MET A 64 -5.91 -3.42 12.34
C MET A 64 -5.09 -2.76 13.46
N ALA A 65 -4.54 -1.57 13.21
CA ALA A 65 -3.82 -0.77 14.20
C ALA A 65 -4.74 0.09 15.09
N GLY A 66 -6.07 0.01 14.92
CA GLY A 66 -7.05 0.81 15.68
C GLY A 66 -7.15 2.28 15.25
N LYS A 67 -6.52 2.67 14.14
CA LYS A 67 -6.50 4.02 13.58
C LYS A 67 -7.70 4.26 12.66
N LEU A 68 -8.91 4.07 13.19
CA LEU A 68 -10.15 4.13 12.41
C LEU A 68 -10.44 5.53 11.85
N GLU A 69 -10.11 6.58 12.60
CA GLU A 69 -10.30 7.97 12.15
C GLU A 69 -9.39 8.29 10.95
N GLU A 70 -8.09 7.98 11.05
CA GLU A 70 -7.13 8.12 9.95
C GLU A 70 -7.57 7.32 8.71
N ALA A 71 -8.06 6.09 8.91
CA ALA A 71 -8.57 5.26 7.82
C ALA A 71 -9.79 5.89 7.13
N PHE A 72 -10.72 6.46 7.91
CA PHE A 72 -11.89 7.13 7.37
C PHE A 72 -11.52 8.39 6.59
N GLU A 73 -10.68 9.26 7.15
CA GLU A 73 -10.17 10.46 6.48
C GLU A 73 -9.45 10.11 5.18
N PHE A 74 -8.63 9.07 5.20
CA PHE A 74 -7.95 8.58 4.02
C PHE A 74 -8.93 8.19 2.91
N VAL A 75 -9.95 7.38 3.21
CA VAL A 75 -10.98 6.99 2.24
C VAL A 75 -11.74 8.20 1.70
N MET A 76 -12.10 9.15 2.56
CA MET A 76 -12.77 10.39 2.14
C MET A 76 -11.90 11.27 1.23
N SER A 77 -10.57 11.21 1.38
CA SER A 77 -9.63 11.95 0.53
C SER A 77 -9.53 11.39 -0.90
N LEU A 78 -10.00 10.16 -1.13
CA LEU A 78 -9.92 9.51 -2.44
C LEU A 78 -10.92 10.17 -3.41
N ARG A 79 -10.38 10.93 -4.36
CA ARG A 79 -11.13 11.73 -5.35
C ARG A 79 -12.07 10.95 -6.27
N LYS A 80 -12.00 9.61 -6.27
CA LYS A 80 -12.91 8.72 -7.01
C LYS A 80 -13.46 7.69 -6.03
N PRO A 81 -14.77 7.35 -6.10
CA PRO A 81 -15.28 6.20 -5.38
C PRO A 81 -14.44 4.99 -5.78
N ILE A 82 -13.81 4.36 -4.78
CA ILE A 82 -13.28 3.01 -4.98
C ILE A 82 -14.46 2.15 -5.41
N ASP A 83 -14.30 1.37 -6.48
CA ASP A 83 -15.34 0.45 -6.95
C ASP A 83 -15.88 -0.35 -5.75
N SER A 84 -17.16 -0.12 -5.45
CA SER A 84 -17.81 -0.64 -4.26
C SER A 84 -17.90 -2.18 -4.26
N GLY A 85 -17.63 -2.84 -5.39
CA GLY A 85 -17.60 -4.29 -5.52
C GLY A 85 -16.39 -4.98 -4.89
N ILE A 86 -15.44 -4.23 -4.31
CA ILE A 86 -14.18 -4.77 -3.76
C ILE A 86 -14.17 -4.79 -2.21
N TRP A 87 -15.13 -4.15 -1.54
CA TRP A 87 -15.20 -4.01 -0.07
C TRP A 87 -15.89 -5.19 0.62
#